data_AF-A0A8T3P073-F1
#
_entry.id   AF-A0A8T3P073-F1
#
_cell.length_a   1.000
_cell.length_b   1.000
_cell.length_c   1.000
_cell.angle_alpha   90.00
_cell.angle_beta   90.00
_cell.angle_gamma   90.00
#
_symmetry.space_group_name_H-M   'P 1'
#
loop_
_entity.id
_entity.type
_entity.pdbx_description
1 polymer ?
#
loop_
_entity_poly.entity_id
_entity_poly.type
_entity_poly.pdbx_seq_one_letter_code
_entity_poly.pdbx_strand_id
1 'polypeptide(L)'
;MKVVVAVLMGLISGFLIYMMGAMLAVDLSSSQAPAPAFVALLFLGGWALSTWLLLRGARTLSAVFRRGFLLGAAEWLLMAAIGVIFSGRAVGSTISQTGGSDAAAAGAAIGGGMMAAITGGVSVFMAVVCLIGFAIAYFTGREMSDRTSTPTRKCPECAEMIQPDARKCRFCGVVLSPEPARS
;
A
#
# COMPACT_ATOMS: atom_id res chain seq x y z
N MET A 1 12.36 0.99 -13.88
CA MET A 1 12.39 0.88 -12.41
C MET A 1 11.01 0.94 -11.76
N LYS A 2 10.19 1.98 -11.96
CA LYS A 2 8.85 2.07 -11.31
C LYS A 2 7.90 0.90 -11.57
N VAL A 3 7.93 0.35 -12.78
CA VAL A 3 7.11 -0.83 -13.14
C VAL A 3 7.52 -2.06 -12.35
N VAL A 4 8.83 -2.32 -12.24
CA VAL A 4 9.37 -3.44 -11.46
C VAL A 4 8.96 -3.34 -9.99
N VAL A 5 9.09 -2.15 -9.39
CA VAL A 5 8.67 -1.93 -8.00
C VAL A 5 7.17 -2.15 -7.83
N ALA A 6 6.33 -1.62 -8.73
CA ALA A 6 4.89 -1.82 -8.67
C ALA A 6 4.50 -3.30 -8.80
N VAL A 7 5.15 -4.05 -9.69
CA VAL A 7 4.92 -5.48 -9.88
C VAL A 7 5.29 -6.29 -8.63
N LEU A 8 6.43 -5.99 -8.00
CA LEU A 8 6.87 -6.65 -6.78
C LEU A 8 5.96 -6.34 -5.58
N MET A 9 5.62 -5.07 -5.36
CA MET A 9 4.70 -4.68 -4.29
C MET A 9 3.30 -5.25 -4.53
N GLY A 10 2.85 -5.24 -5.78
CA GLY A 10 1.59 -5.86 -6.18
C GLY A 10 1.57 -7.37 -5.90
N LEU A 11 2.69 -8.08 -6.09
CA LEU A 11 2.76 -9.53 -5.85
C LEU A 11 2.55 -9.85 -4.37
N ILE A 12 3.19 -9.07 -3.49
CA ILE A 12 3.02 -9.21 -2.03
C ILE A 12 1.58 -8.91 -1.63
N SER A 13 0.99 -7.85 -2.19
CA SER A 13 -0.42 -7.50 -1.98
C SER A 13 -1.38 -8.60 -2.48
N GLY A 14 -1.15 -9.14 -3.67
CA GLY A 14 -1.94 -10.27 -4.21
C GLY A 14 -1.88 -11.52 -3.32
N PHE A 15 -0.70 -11.80 -2.74
CA PHE A 15 -0.55 -12.87 -1.75
C PHE A 15 -1.37 -12.60 -0.48
N LEU A 16 -1.35 -11.36 0.05
CA LEU A 16 -2.15 -10.99 1.22
C LEU A 16 -3.66 -11.08 0.95
N ILE A 17 -4.13 -10.60 -0.20
CA ILE A 17 -5.54 -10.72 -0.63
C ILE A 17 -5.96 -12.19 -0.72
N TYR A 18 -5.10 -13.04 -1.30
CA TYR A 18 -5.33 -14.48 -1.33
C TYR A 18 -5.45 -15.07 0.08
N MET A 19 -4.52 -14.75 0.99
CA MET A 19 -4.56 -15.25 2.37
C MET A 19 -5.81 -14.79 3.12
N MET A 20 -6.20 -13.52 2.97
CA MET A 20 -7.44 -12.97 3.53
C MET A 20 -8.68 -13.71 3.01
N GLY A 21 -8.77 -13.90 1.70
CA GLY A 21 -9.89 -14.63 1.11
C GLY A 21 -9.90 -16.09 1.52
N ALA A 22 -8.74 -16.74 1.62
CA ALA A 22 -8.62 -18.12 2.08
C ALA A 22 -9.14 -18.27 3.52
N MET A 23 -8.77 -17.37 4.43
CA MET A 23 -9.29 -17.37 5.81
C MET A 23 -10.82 -17.22 5.86
N LEU A 24 -11.41 -16.41 4.98
CA LEU A 24 -12.86 -16.26 4.89
C LEU A 24 -13.55 -17.47 4.23
N ALA A 25 -12.86 -18.15 3.31
CA ALA A 25 -13.40 -19.27 2.54
C ALA A 25 -13.25 -20.64 3.22
N VAL A 26 -12.35 -20.77 4.21
CA VAL A 26 -12.20 -22.00 5.01
C VAL A 26 -13.51 -22.41 5.70
N ASP A 27 -14.37 -21.45 6.06
CA ASP A 27 -15.72 -21.76 6.61
C ASP A 27 -16.70 -22.30 5.56
N LEU A 28 -16.51 -21.98 4.28
CA LEU A 28 -17.43 -22.38 3.20
C LEU A 28 -17.10 -23.75 2.61
N SER A 29 -15.89 -24.23 2.82
CA SER A 29 -15.34 -25.39 2.12
C SER A 29 -15.07 -26.50 3.14
N SER A 30 -15.98 -27.45 3.26
CA SER A 30 -15.76 -28.68 4.02
C SER A 30 -14.56 -29.44 3.43
N SER A 31 -13.39 -29.31 4.07
CA SER A 31 -12.20 -30.18 3.90
C SER A 31 -11.54 -30.24 2.52
N GLN A 32 -12.08 -29.57 1.49
CA GLN A 32 -11.49 -29.56 0.16
C GLN A 32 -10.51 -28.40 -0.02
N ALA A 33 -9.38 -28.70 -0.66
CA ALA A 33 -8.43 -27.68 -1.08
C ALA A 33 -9.13 -26.60 -1.91
N PRO A 34 -8.75 -25.32 -1.75
CA PRO A 34 -9.35 -24.23 -2.50
C PRO A 34 -9.27 -24.51 -4.00
N ALA A 35 -10.39 -24.34 -4.71
CA ALA A 35 -10.45 -24.58 -6.14
C ALA A 35 -9.35 -23.78 -6.86
N PRO A 36 -8.70 -24.32 -7.91
CA PRO A 36 -7.67 -23.59 -8.66
C PRO A 36 -8.16 -22.23 -9.18
N ALA A 37 -9.45 -22.14 -9.53
CA ALA A 37 -10.11 -20.90 -9.93
C ALA A 37 -10.14 -19.84 -8.82
N PHE A 38 -10.31 -20.26 -7.56
CA PHE A 38 -10.28 -19.37 -6.40
C PHE A 38 -8.88 -18.77 -6.21
N VAL A 39 -7.85 -19.62 -6.27
CA VAL A 39 -6.45 -19.18 -6.18
C VAL A 39 -6.13 -18.21 -7.33
N ALA A 40 -6.45 -18.58 -8.56
CA ALA A 40 -6.20 -17.74 -9.72
C ALA A 40 -6.90 -16.38 -9.61
N LEU A 41 -8.17 -16.35 -9.19
CA LEU A 41 -8.93 -15.11 -9.10
C LEU A 41 -8.41 -14.20 -7.99
N LEU A 42 -8.19 -14.70 -6.79
CA LEU A 42 -7.76 -13.85 -5.67
C LEU A 42 -6.28 -13.47 -5.76
N PHE A 43 -5.41 -14.43 -6.08
CA PHE A 43 -3.99 -14.18 -6.16
C PHE A 43 -3.62 -13.40 -7.43
N LEU A 44 -3.94 -13.92 -8.62
CA LEU A 44 -3.56 -13.27 -9.88
C LEU A 44 -4.42 -12.03 -10.13
N GLY A 45 -5.72 -12.10 -9.83
CA GLY A 45 -6.60 -10.94 -9.94
C GLY A 45 -6.23 -9.85 -8.93
N GLY A 46 -5.96 -10.20 -7.68
CA GLY A 46 -5.47 -9.27 -6.66
C GLY A 46 -4.12 -8.66 -7.05
N TRP A 47 -3.17 -9.48 -7.50
CA TRP A 47 -1.87 -9.01 -7.99
C TRP A 47 -1.99 -8.03 -9.16
N ALA A 48 -2.78 -8.38 -10.18
CA ALA A 48 -2.98 -7.54 -11.35
C ALA A 48 -3.68 -6.22 -10.99
N LEU A 49 -4.72 -6.28 -10.15
CA LEU A 49 -5.46 -5.10 -9.67
C LEU A 49 -4.55 -4.18 -8.86
N SER A 50 -3.81 -4.71 -7.90
CA SER A 50 -2.89 -3.94 -7.07
C SER A 50 -1.78 -3.32 -7.91
N THR A 51 -1.16 -4.08 -8.81
CA THR A 51 -0.14 -3.56 -9.74
C THR A 51 -0.70 -2.42 -10.60
N TRP A 52 -1.92 -2.58 -11.12
CA TRP A 52 -2.59 -1.55 -11.91
C TRP A 52 -2.89 -0.29 -11.09
N LEU A 53 -3.41 -0.42 -9.87
CA LEU A 53 -3.68 0.70 -8.95
C LEU A 53 -2.40 1.48 -8.62
N LEU A 54 -1.29 0.77 -8.39
CA LEU A 54 0.00 1.37 -8.11
C LEU A 54 0.54 2.17 -9.31
N LEU A 55 0.32 1.70 -10.52
CA LEU A 55 0.79 2.35 -11.75
C LEU A 55 -0.11 3.47 -12.25
N ARG A 56 -1.42 3.42 -11.97
CA ARG A 56 -2.42 4.32 -12.58
C ARG A 56 -2.18 5.80 -12.24
N GLY A 57 -1.59 6.55 -13.16
CA GLY A 57 -1.28 7.98 -12.95
C GLY A 57 -0.01 8.23 -12.12
N ALA A 58 0.80 7.22 -11.85
CA ALA A 58 2.09 7.39 -11.18
C ALA A 58 3.14 7.90 -12.18
N ARG A 59 3.49 9.19 -12.08
CA ARG A 59 4.56 9.79 -12.89
C ARG A 59 5.95 9.45 -12.35
N THR A 60 6.11 9.40 -11.03
CA THR A 60 7.38 9.18 -10.33
C THR A 60 7.42 7.86 -9.54
N LEU A 61 8.62 7.42 -9.16
CA LEU A 61 8.82 6.25 -8.30
C LEU A 61 8.28 6.48 -6.88
N SER A 62 8.45 7.69 -6.34
CA SER A 62 7.92 8.07 -5.02
C SER A 62 6.39 7.95 -4.94
N ALA A 63 5.69 8.26 -6.03
CA ALA A 63 4.23 8.09 -6.11
C ALA A 63 3.81 6.61 -6.01
N VAL A 64 4.58 5.70 -6.61
CA VAL A 64 4.34 4.25 -6.52
C VAL A 64 4.56 3.78 -5.08
N PHE A 65 5.69 4.12 -4.46
CA PHE A 65 5.98 3.74 -3.06
C PHE A 65 4.94 4.26 -2.10
N ARG A 66 4.55 5.55 -2.23
CA ARG A 66 3.52 6.16 -1.40
C ARG A 66 2.21 5.37 -1.44
N ARG A 67 1.77 4.99 -2.64
CA ARG A 67 0.55 4.19 -2.80
C ARG A 67 0.72 2.75 -2.30
N GLY A 68 1.89 2.16 -2.53
CA GLY A 68 2.21 0.81 -2.06
C GLY A 68 2.17 0.70 -0.54
N PHE A 69 2.74 1.67 0.17
CA PHE A 69 2.68 1.71 1.63
C PHE A 69 1.26 1.94 2.18
N LEU A 70 0.46 2.81 1.55
CA LEU A 70 -0.94 2.98 1.94
C LEU A 70 -1.77 1.71 1.71
N LEU A 71 -1.59 1.08 0.54
CA LEU A 71 -2.26 -0.17 0.21
C LEU A 71 -1.87 -1.26 1.22
N GLY A 72 -0.58 -1.43 1.50
CA GLY A 72 -0.09 -2.37 2.50
C GLY A 72 -0.66 -2.10 3.88
N ALA A 73 -0.71 -0.83 4.33
CA ALA A 73 -1.32 -0.49 5.62
C ALA A 73 -2.81 -0.87 5.67
N ALA A 74 -3.56 -0.59 4.59
CA ALA A 74 -4.97 -0.98 4.50
C ALA A 74 -5.16 -2.51 4.51
N GLU A 75 -4.31 -3.24 3.80
CA GLU A 75 -4.34 -4.71 3.76
C GLU A 75 -4.03 -5.33 5.12
N TRP A 76 -3.03 -4.84 5.83
CA TRP A 76 -2.69 -5.32 7.18
C TRP A 76 -3.80 -5.02 8.19
N LEU A 77 -4.42 -3.84 8.13
CA LEU A 77 -5.58 -3.53 8.99
C LEU A 77 -6.78 -4.43 8.67
N LEU A 78 -7.04 -4.67 7.38
CA LEU A 78 -8.09 -5.58 6.95
C LEU A 78 -7.80 -7.03 7.40
N MET A 79 -6.55 -7.47 7.31
CA MET A 79 -6.11 -8.79 7.78
C MET A 79 -6.35 -8.94 9.30
N ALA A 80 -6.06 -7.91 10.09
CA ALA A 80 -6.36 -7.91 11.53
C ALA A 80 -7.88 -8.08 11.78
N ALA A 81 -8.72 -7.33 11.05
CA ALA A 81 -10.17 -7.44 11.16
C ALA A 81 -10.70 -8.83 10.77
N ILE A 82 -10.21 -9.39 9.65
CA ILE A 82 -10.56 -10.73 9.19
C ILE A 82 -10.10 -11.79 10.20
N GLY A 83 -8.91 -11.65 10.77
CA GLY A 83 -8.40 -12.56 11.80
C GLY A 83 -9.28 -12.59 13.06
N VAL A 84 -9.82 -11.45 13.48
CA VAL A 84 -10.79 -11.38 14.59
C VAL A 84 -12.08 -12.11 14.25
N ILE A 85 -12.64 -11.88 13.05
CA ILE A 85 -13.86 -12.55 12.59
C ILE A 85 -13.64 -14.08 12.52
N PHE A 86 -12.56 -14.52 11.90
CA PHE A 86 -12.20 -15.93 11.79
C PHE A 86 -12.06 -16.59 13.16
N SER A 87 -11.35 -15.94 14.10
CA SER A 87 -11.17 -16.46 15.46
C SER A 87 -12.51 -16.56 16.20
N GLY A 88 -13.39 -15.57 16.06
CA GLY A 88 -14.74 -15.62 16.63
C GLY A 88 -15.58 -16.78 16.08
N ARG A 89 -15.49 -17.05 14.77
CA ARG A 89 -16.20 -18.16 14.11
C ARG A 89 -15.65 -19.53 14.50
N ALA A 90 -14.33 -19.66 14.64
CA ALA A 90 -13.70 -20.89 15.11
C ALA A 90 -14.15 -21.26 16.55
N VAL A 91 -14.28 -20.27 17.43
CA VAL A 91 -14.82 -20.47 18.78
C VAL A 91 -16.29 -20.87 18.72
N GLY A 92 -17.12 -20.16 17.94
CA GLY A 92 -18.56 -20.44 17.81
C GLY A 92 -18.89 -21.82 17.25
N SER A 93 -18.14 -22.28 16.24
CA SER A 93 -18.31 -23.60 15.62
C SER A 93 -17.90 -24.74 16.58
N THR A 94 -16.83 -24.56 17.35
CA THR A 94 -16.39 -25.55 18.34
C THR A 94 -17.42 -25.73 19.46
N ILE A 95 -18.01 -24.63 19.96
CA ILE A 95 -19.08 -24.67 20.98
C ILE A 95 -20.31 -25.43 20.45
N SER A 96 -20.66 -25.20 19.18
CA SER A 96 -21.82 -25.82 18.56
C SER A 96 -21.64 -27.33 18.30
N GLN A 97 -20.41 -27.79 17.99
CA GLN A 97 -20.12 -29.20 17.75
C GLN A 97 -19.93 -30.03 19.04
N THR A 98 -19.38 -29.43 20.10
CA THR A 98 -19.01 -30.18 21.32
C THR A 98 -20.14 -30.29 22.35
N GLY A 99 -21.33 -29.77 22.05
CA GLY A 99 -22.51 -29.95 22.92
C GLY A 99 -22.37 -29.37 24.33
N GLY A 100 -21.42 -28.46 24.56
CA GLY A 100 -21.26 -27.75 25.84
C GLY A 100 -20.30 -28.39 26.86
N SER A 101 -19.34 -29.24 26.47
CA SER A 101 -18.24 -29.58 27.39
C SER A 101 -17.38 -28.35 27.70
N ASP A 102 -17.41 -27.87 28.94
CA ASP A 102 -16.75 -26.64 29.41
C ASP A 102 -15.25 -26.59 29.08
N ALA A 103 -14.57 -27.75 29.12
CA ALA A 103 -13.14 -27.85 28.83
C ALA A 103 -12.82 -27.60 27.34
N ALA A 104 -13.65 -28.10 26.42
CA ALA A 104 -13.45 -27.92 24.99
C ALA A 104 -13.76 -26.47 24.56
N ALA A 105 -14.81 -25.87 25.13
CA ALA A 105 -15.16 -24.47 24.92
C ALA A 105 -14.06 -23.53 25.46
N ALA A 106 -13.54 -23.78 26.67
CA ALA A 106 -12.44 -23.02 27.24
C ALA A 106 -11.17 -23.13 26.39
N GLY A 107 -10.81 -24.34 25.95
CA GLY A 107 -9.66 -24.56 25.07
C GLY A 107 -9.78 -23.82 23.74
N ALA A 108 -10.95 -23.85 23.10
CA ALA A 108 -11.21 -23.12 21.86
C ALA A 108 -11.15 -21.60 22.04
N ALA A 109 -11.73 -21.07 23.12
CA ALA A 109 -11.68 -19.64 23.43
C ALA A 109 -10.26 -19.15 23.69
N ILE A 110 -9.46 -19.89 24.46
CA ILE A 110 -8.07 -19.56 24.76
C ILE A 110 -7.22 -19.66 23.47
N GLY A 111 -7.34 -20.76 22.73
CA GLY A 111 -6.58 -20.98 21.50
C GLY A 111 -6.90 -19.96 20.40
N GLY A 112 -8.19 -19.69 20.19
CA GLY A 112 -8.67 -18.68 19.24
C GLY A 112 -8.25 -17.27 19.64
N GLY A 113 -8.37 -16.92 20.94
CA GLY A 113 -7.93 -15.63 21.46
C GLY A 113 -6.43 -15.39 21.31
N MET A 114 -5.60 -16.41 21.54
CA MET A 114 -4.14 -16.31 21.36
C MET A 114 -3.76 -16.14 19.88
N MET A 115 -4.38 -16.90 18.97
CA MET A 115 -4.14 -16.75 17.53
C MET A 115 -4.60 -15.38 17.00
N ALA A 116 -5.73 -14.87 17.49
CA ALA A 116 -6.20 -13.52 17.17
C ALA A 116 -5.23 -12.46 17.67
N ALA A 117 -4.72 -12.59 18.89
CA ALA A 117 -3.78 -11.64 19.47
C ALA A 117 -2.43 -11.61 18.72
N ILE A 118 -1.89 -12.78 18.35
CA ILE A 118 -0.63 -12.87 17.60
C ILE A 118 -0.82 -12.32 16.18
N THR A 119 -1.83 -12.81 15.45
CA THR A 119 -2.07 -12.42 14.06
C THR A 119 -2.45 -10.94 13.96
N GLY A 120 -3.34 -10.49 14.86
CA GLY A 120 -3.74 -9.09 14.97
C GLY A 120 -2.59 -8.19 15.38
N GLY A 121 -1.78 -8.60 16.36
CA GLY A 121 -0.61 -7.85 16.82
C GLY A 121 0.44 -7.66 15.72
N VAL A 122 0.81 -8.74 15.01
CA VAL A 122 1.73 -8.66 13.87
C VAL A 122 1.16 -7.77 12.76
N SER A 123 -0.14 -7.88 12.49
CA SER A 123 -0.79 -7.07 11.47
C SER A 123 -0.81 -5.58 11.82
N VAL A 124 -1.15 -5.22 13.05
CA VAL A 124 -1.11 -3.82 13.52
C VAL A 124 0.31 -3.27 13.47
N PHE A 125 1.31 -4.06 13.92
CA PHE A 125 2.70 -3.66 13.85
C PHE A 125 3.15 -3.38 12.42
N MET A 126 2.84 -4.29 11.48
CA MET A 126 3.17 -4.10 10.07
C MET A 126 2.43 -2.91 9.45
N ALA A 127 1.17 -2.68 9.82
CA ALA A 127 0.44 -1.49 9.40
C ALA A 127 1.15 -0.19 9.85
N VAL A 128 1.66 -0.14 11.08
CA VAL A 128 2.45 1.00 11.58
C VAL A 128 3.74 1.17 10.77
N VAL A 129 4.47 0.09 10.49
CA VAL A 129 5.68 0.14 9.64
C VAL A 129 5.35 0.67 8.24
N CYS A 130 4.25 0.23 7.64
CA CYS A 130 3.76 0.75 6.36
C CYS A 130 3.42 2.24 6.44
N LEU A 131 2.77 2.71 7.51
CA LEU A 131 2.46 4.13 7.69
C LEU A 131 3.71 5.00 7.86
N ILE A 132 4.73 4.51 8.56
CA ILE A 132 6.04 5.18 8.66
C ILE A 132 6.70 5.26 7.27
N GLY A 133 6.71 4.15 6.52
CA GLY A 133 7.22 4.12 5.14
C GLY A 133 6.48 5.08 4.22
N PHE A 134 5.15 5.17 4.36
CA PHE A 134 4.33 6.15 3.66
C PHE A 134 4.74 7.59 4.00
N ALA A 135 4.92 7.92 5.28
CA ALA A 135 5.32 9.25 5.71
C ALA A 135 6.67 9.65 5.10
N ILE A 136 7.68 8.76 5.16
CA ILE A 136 8.99 8.99 4.57
C ILE A 136 8.86 9.23 3.05
N ALA A 137 8.18 8.33 2.33
CA ALA A 137 7.98 8.46 0.89
C ALA A 137 7.21 9.73 0.51
N TYR A 138 6.26 10.16 1.34
CA TYR A 138 5.50 11.39 1.17
C TYR A 138 6.40 12.63 1.31
N PHE A 139 7.21 12.72 2.36
CA PHE A 139 8.10 13.85 2.59
C PHE A 139 9.20 13.94 1.51
N THR A 140 9.87 12.83 1.18
CA THR A 140 10.86 12.82 0.10
C THR A 140 10.26 13.18 -1.26
N GLY A 141 9.01 12.75 -1.52
CA GLY A 141 8.28 13.13 -2.73
C GLY A 141 7.95 14.63 -2.79
N ARG A 142 7.65 15.24 -1.64
CA ARG A 142 7.34 16.67 -1.54
C ARG A 142 8.58 17.53 -1.76
N GLU A 143 9.71 17.18 -1.16
CA GLU A 143 10.98 17.91 -1.32
C GLU A 143 11.47 17.97 -2.77
N MET A 144 11.32 16.88 -3.53
CA MET A 144 11.70 16.86 -4.95
C MET A 144 10.76 17.69 -5.84
N SER A 145 9.48 17.78 -5.48
CA SER A 145 8.52 18.61 -6.23
C SER A 145 8.88 20.10 -6.11
N ASP A 146 9.31 20.53 -4.93
CA ASP A 146 9.70 21.92 -4.66
C ASP A 146 10.99 22.32 -5.40
N ARG A 147 11.93 21.39 -5.55
CA ARG A 147 13.16 21.61 -6.33
C ARG A 147 12.96 21.67 -7.83
N THR A 148 11.89 21.07 -8.35
CA THR A 148 11.62 21.05 -9.80
C THR A 148 10.84 22.29 -10.26
N SER A 149 10.21 23.02 -9.34
CA SER A 149 9.50 24.26 -9.62
C SER A 149 10.37 25.50 -9.45
N THR A 150 11.66 25.47 -9.80
CA THR A 150 12.36 26.74 -10.07
C THR A 150 11.69 27.32 -11.32
N PRO A 151 10.93 28.43 -11.22
CA PRO A 151 10.16 28.92 -12.35
C PRO A 151 11.13 29.43 -13.40
N THR A 152 11.42 28.64 -14.43
CA THR A 152 12.31 29.08 -15.51
C THR A 152 11.53 29.99 -16.46
N ARG A 153 12.15 31.09 -16.89
CA ARG A 153 11.57 32.00 -17.89
C ARG A 153 12.34 31.88 -19.20
N LYS A 154 11.71 32.23 -20.33
CA LYS A 154 12.43 32.31 -21.62
C LYS A 154 13.21 33.61 -21.70
N CYS A 155 14.44 33.54 -22.20
CA CYS A 155 15.19 34.74 -22.57
C CYS A 155 14.46 35.44 -23.73
N PRO A 156 14.21 36.76 -23.65
CA PRO A 156 13.51 37.48 -24.71
C PRO A 156 14.27 37.53 -26.03
N GLU A 157 15.60 37.39 -26.01
CA GLU A 157 16.44 37.50 -27.22
C GLU A 157 16.73 36.16 -27.88
N CYS A 158 17.16 35.15 -27.12
CA CYS A 158 17.56 33.87 -27.69
C CYS A 158 16.53 32.74 -27.45
N ALA A 159 15.41 33.03 -26.80
CA ALA A 159 14.34 32.08 -26.44
C ALA A 159 14.75 30.89 -25.54
N GLU A 160 15.99 30.85 -25.08
CA GLU A 160 16.50 29.78 -24.23
C GLU A 160 15.95 29.87 -22.80
N MET A 161 15.82 28.73 -22.13
CA MET A 161 15.26 28.67 -20.77
C MET A 161 16.33 29.10 -19.75
N ILE A 162 16.01 30.12 -18.95
CA ILE A 162 16.88 30.72 -17.95
C ILE A 162 16.20 30.74 -16.57
N GLN A 163 17.01 30.83 -15.52
CA GLN A 163 16.48 31.03 -14.16
C GLN A 163 15.74 32.38 -14.06
N PRO A 164 14.66 32.47 -13.25
CA PRO A 164 13.81 33.65 -13.18
C PRO A 164 14.54 34.88 -12.65
N ASP A 165 15.52 34.65 -11.79
CA ASP A 165 16.40 35.62 -11.13
C ASP A 165 17.71 35.86 -11.89
N ALA A 166 17.89 35.24 -13.07
CA ALA A 166 19.08 35.45 -13.89
C ALA A 166 19.16 36.90 -14.39
N ARG A 167 20.19 37.64 -13.95
CA ARG A 167 20.50 39.00 -14.43
C ARG A 167 21.21 39.03 -15.78
N LYS A 168 21.71 37.90 -16.24
CA LYS A 168 22.40 37.76 -17.53
C LYS A 168 22.10 36.40 -18.13
N CYS A 169 21.76 36.36 -19.41
CA CYS A 169 21.57 35.09 -20.12
C CYS A 169 22.94 34.41 -20.32
N ARG A 170 23.04 33.13 -19.93
CA ARG A 170 24.28 32.34 -20.11
C ARG A 170 24.59 32.04 -21.58
N PHE A 171 23.57 32.03 -22.45
CA PHE A 171 23.68 31.60 -23.84
C PHE A 171 23.99 32.76 -24.79
N CYS A 172 23.19 33.83 -24.77
CA CYS A 172 23.41 35.00 -25.62
C CYS A 172 24.15 36.16 -24.93
N GLY A 173 24.36 36.09 -23.61
CA GLY A 173 25.06 37.12 -22.87
C GLY A 173 24.26 38.40 -22.59
N VAL A 174 23.01 38.51 -23.05
CA VAL A 174 22.18 39.71 -22.81
C VAL A 174 21.94 39.93 -21.32
N VAL A 175 22.06 41.18 -20.87
CA VAL A 175 21.70 41.60 -19.51
C VAL A 175 20.19 41.70 -19.43
N LEU A 176 19.61 41.03 -18.45
CA LEU A 176 18.18 40.91 -18.27
C LEU A 176 17.77 41.83 -17.13
N SER A 177 16.85 42.76 -17.41
CA SER A 177 16.24 43.57 -16.35
C SER A 177 15.42 42.64 -15.43
N PRO A 178 15.56 42.78 -14.10
CA PRO A 178 14.68 42.09 -13.17
C PRO A 178 13.25 42.59 -13.42
N GLU A 179 12.34 41.68 -13.75
CA GLU A 179 10.92 42.04 -13.80
C GLU A 179 10.48 42.33 -12.36
N PRO A 180 9.82 43.47 -12.08
CA PRO A 180 9.36 43.76 -10.72
C PRO A 180 8.44 42.63 -10.27
N ALA A 181 8.75 42.05 -9.11
CA ALA A 181 7.97 40.98 -8.51
C ALA A 181 6.50 41.44 -8.44
N ARG A 182 5.62 40.83 -9.25
CA ARG A 182 4.19 41.06 -9.13
C ARG A 182 3.75 40.41 -7.81
N SER A 183 3.53 41.25 -6.81
CA SER A 183 2.94 40.96 -5.50
C SER A 183 1.49 40.50 -5.64
#